data_AF-A0A962AKR0-F1
#
_entry.id   AF-A0A962AKR0-F1
#
_cell.length_a   1.000
_cell.length_b   1.000
_cell.length_c   1.000
_cell.angle_alpha   90.00
_cell.angle_beta   90.00
_cell.angle_gamma   90.00
#
_symmetry.space_group_name_H-M   'P 1'
#
loop_
_entity.id
_entity.type
_entity.pdbx_description
1 polymer ?
#
loop_
_entity_poly.entity_id
_entity_poly.type
_entity_poly.pdbx_seq_one_letter_code
_entity_poly.pdbx_strand_id
1 'polypeptide(L)' 'AAGGKLAEGAFTARALIELAAERNVEMPISAVVDAIVSGEMSIDTAIESLLMRPVKSEA' A
#
# COMPACT_ATOMS: atom_id res chain seq x y z
N ALA A 1 -7.84 -24.83 13.65
CA ALA A 1 -7.73 -23.47 13.09
C ALA A 1 -6.54 -23.42 12.12
N ALA A 2 -6.57 -22.49 11.15
CA ALA A 2 -5.65 -22.31 10.01
C ALA A 2 -6.01 -23.12 8.73
N GLY A 3 -7.12 -22.74 8.08
CA GLY A 3 -7.51 -23.22 6.75
C GLY A 3 -7.74 -22.09 5.73
N GLY A 4 -7.26 -20.88 6.02
CA GLY A 4 -7.27 -19.77 5.06
C GLY A 4 -5.98 -19.80 4.24
N LYS A 5 -6.08 -19.61 2.91
CA LYS A 5 -4.90 -19.42 2.07
C LYS A 5 -4.14 -18.17 2.56
N LEU A 6 -2.83 -18.29 2.71
CA LEU A 6 -1.97 -17.16 3.08
C LEU A 6 -2.07 -16.06 2.01
N ALA A 7 -2.33 -14.82 2.43
CA ALA A 7 -2.23 -13.65 1.58
C ALA A 7 -0.83 -13.03 1.76
N GLU A 8 0.14 -13.48 0.95
CA GLU A 8 1.54 -13.05 1.04
C GLU A 8 1.69 -11.52 0.92
N GLY A 9 0.87 -10.91 0.05
CA GLY A 9 0.88 -9.47 -0.20
C GLY A 9 0.69 -8.60 1.05
N ALA A 10 -0.02 -9.08 2.08
CA ALA A 10 -0.18 -8.38 3.36
C ALA A 10 1.18 -8.14 4.05
N PHE A 11 2.06 -9.14 4.02
CA PHE A 11 3.39 -9.05 4.62
C PHE A 11 4.40 -8.38 3.66
N THR A 12 4.29 -8.69 2.36
CA THR A 12 5.18 -8.13 1.35
C THR A 12 4.99 -6.62 1.21
N ALA A 13 3.76 -6.09 1.34
CA ALA A 13 3.51 -4.66 1.24
C ALA A 13 4.33 -3.87 2.28
N ARG A 14 4.32 -4.29 3.55
CA ARG A 14 5.12 -3.65 4.60
C ARG A 14 6.62 -3.67 4.30
N ALA A 15 7.17 -4.86 4.02
CA ALA A 15 8.60 -5.00 3.72
C ALA A 15 9.03 -4.19 2.48
N LEU A 16 8.14 -4.09 1.48
CA LEU A 16 8.37 -3.29 0.29
C LEU A 16 8.40 -1.79 0.58
N ILE A 17 7.52 -1.28 1.45
CA ILE A 17 7.49 0.14 1.86
C ILE A 17 8.77 0.50 2.60
N GLU A 18 9.22 -0.35 3.53
CA GLU A 18 10.47 -0.16 4.27
C GLU A 18 11.67 -0.08 3.30
N LEU A 19 11.77 -1.04 2.36
CA LEU A 19 12.81 -1.04 1.35
C LEU A 19 12.73 0.19 0.42
N ALA A 20 11.53 0.59 0.02
CA ALA A 20 11.31 1.72 -0.87
C ALA A 20 11.72 3.05 -0.19
N ALA A 21 11.44 3.20 1.10
CA ALA A 21 11.88 4.34 1.89
C ALA A 21 13.41 4.48 1.91
N GLU A 22 14.13 3.38 2.13
CA GLU A 22 15.60 3.37 2.06
C GLU A 22 16.14 3.76 0.67
N ARG A 23 15.38 3.48 -0.39
CA ARG A 23 15.76 3.80 -1.78
C ARG A 23 15.18 5.13 -2.29
N ASN A 24 14.45 5.87 -1.47
CA ASN A 24 13.71 7.07 -1.90
C ASN A 24 12.77 6.83 -3.09
N VAL A 25 12.10 5.67 -3.11
CA VAL A 25 11.11 5.30 -4.13
C VAL A 25 9.71 5.48 -3.54
N GLU A 26 8.86 6.27 -4.21
CA GLU A 26 7.46 6.43 -3.82
C GLU A 26 6.66 5.16 -4.20
N MET A 27 6.01 4.54 -3.22
CA MET A 27 5.18 3.34 -3.41
C MET A 27 3.74 3.56 -2.90
N PRO A 28 2.97 4.46 -3.55
CA PRO A 28 1.71 4.96 -3.03
C PRO A 28 0.63 3.87 -2.93
N ILE A 29 0.61 2.94 -3.90
CA ILE A 29 -0.34 1.82 -3.89
C ILE A 29 0.00 0.85 -2.76
N SER A 30 1.27 0.45 -2.63
CA SER A 30 1.69 -0.48 -1.58
C SER A 30 1.47 0.10 -0.19
N ALA A 31 1.74 1.40 -0.01
CA ALA A 31 1.49 2.13 1.24
C ALA A 31 0.01 2.08 1.65
N VAL A 32 -0.89 2.35 0.71
CA VAL A 32 -2.33 2.28 0.96
C VAL A 32 -2.79 0.84 1.24
N VAL A 33 -2.25 -0.16 0.53
CA VAL A 33 -2.57 -1.56 0.78
C VAL A 33 -2.16 -1.98 2.20
N ASP A 34 -0.95 -1.62 2.65
CA ASP A 34 -0.49 -1.92 4.01
C ASP A 34 -1.41 -1.27 5.06
N ALA A 35 -1.76 0.02 4.87
CA ALA A 35 -2.64 0.74 5.78
C ALA A 35 -4.08 0.17 5.85
N ILE A 36 -4.62 -0.32 4.74
CA ILE A 36 -5.94 -0.99 4.73
C ILE A 36 -5.85 -2.32 5.47
N VAL A 37 -4.81 -3.12 5.21
CA VAL A 37 -4.66 -4.45 5.80
C VAL A 37 -4.33 -4.39 7.30
N SER A 38 -3.60 -3.36 7.73
CA SER A 38 -3.31 -3.08 9.15
C SER A 38 -4.50 -2.46 9.90
N GLY A 39 -5.54 -1.99 9.18
CA GLY A 39 -6.70 -1.33 9.74
C GLY A 39 -6.49 0.14 10.10
N GLU A 40 -5.38 0.74 9.64
CA GLU A 40 -5.04 2.15 9.84
C GLU A 40 -5.77 3.09 8.88
N MET A 41 -6.28 2.58 7.76
CA MET A 41 -6.99 3.37 6.75
C MET A 41 -8.23 2.65 6.22
N SER A 42 -9.32 3.41 6.04
CA SER A 42 -10.52 2.89 5.37
C SER A 42 -10.35 2.86 3.85
N ILE A 43 -11.11 2.00 3.17
CA ILE A 43 -11.08 1.91 1.69
C ILE A 43 -11.48 3.24 1.03
N ASP A 44 -12.47 3.94 1.58
CA ASP A 44 -12.92 5.21 1.01
C ASP A 44 -11.83 6.30 1.13
N THR A 45 -11.19 6.40 2.29
CA THR A 45 -10.06 7.32 2.51
C THR A 45 -8.87 7.00 1.60
N ALA A 46 -8.60 5.71 1.39
CA ALA A 46 -7.57 5.24 0.47
C ALA A 46 -7.83 5.70 -0.96
N ILE A 47 -9.06 5.49 -1.47
CA ILE A 47 -9.46 5.94 -2.81
C ILE A 47 -9.30 7.46 -2.95
N GLU A 48 -9.82 8.23 -2.00
CA GLU A 48 -9.72 9.69 -2.00
C GLU A 48 -8.25 10.15 -2.02
N SER A 49 -7.40 9.58 -1.17
CA SER A 49 -5.98 9.93 -1.11
C SER A 49 -5.24 9.67 -2.42
N LEU A 50 -5.55 8.55 -3.10
CA LEU A 50 -4.91 8.18 -4.36
C LEU A 50 -5.34 9.10 -5.50
N LEU A 51 -6.61 9.50 -5.53
CA LEU A 51 -7.16 10.40 -6.54
C LEU A 51 -6.73 11.86 -6.36
N MET A 52 -6.40 12.27 -5.13
CA MET A 52 -5.86 13.61 -4.84
C MET A 52 -4.37 13.78 -5.17
N ARG A 53 -3.67 12.72 -5.57
CA ARG A 53 -2.24 12.80 -5.90
C ARG A 53 -2.01 13.71 -7.13
N PRO A 54 -0.88 14.43 -7.19
CA PRO A 54 -0.54 15.24 -8.35
C PRO A 54 -0.54 14.42 -9.63
N VAL A 55 -1.20 14.94 -10.67
CA VAL A 55 -1.24 14.30 -11.99
C VAL A 55 0.19 14.26 -12.55
N LYS A 56 0.62 13.07 -12.95
CA LYS A 56 1.89 12.84 -13.61
C LYS A 56 1.63 12.36 -15.04
N SER A 57 2.30 12.97 -16.00
CA SER A 57 2.25 12.50 -17.39
C SER A 57 2.97 11.16 -17.51
N GLU A 58 2.39 10.27 -18.32
CA GLU A 58 3.06 9.04 -18.74
C GLU A 58 4.09 9.36 -19.85
N ALA A 59 5.13 8.53 -19.95
CA ALA A 59 6.24 8.69 -20.89
C ALA A 59 5.99 7.94 -22.21
#